data_AF-A0A2W4RJD3-F1
#
_entry.id   AF-A0A2W4RJD3-F1
#
_cell.length_a   1.000
_cell.length_b   1.000
_cell.length_c   1.000
_cell.angle_alpha   90.00
_cell.angle_beta   90.00
_cell.angle_gamma   90.00
#
_symmetry.space_group_name_H-M   'P 1'
#
loop_
_entity.id
_entity.type
_entity.pdbx_description
1 polymer ?
#
loop_
_entity_poly.entity_id
_entity_poly.type
_entity_poly.pdbx_seq_one_letter_code
_entity_poly.pdbx_strand_id
1 'polypeptide(L)'
;MASSRQLAAECGVSRTTAVEAYQQLVAEGYFVTRPGAGVFVAEQPPNEFDLRARSRQVARACVPDISRLDMRNYLLPLAPGMPAIDQFPWSTWARLTNQICRERPLNAIGYGEPQGEVVLPRTIATFLFLNFP
;
A
#
# COMPACT_ATOMS: atom_id res chain seq x y z
N MET A 1 -27.22 -15.50 13.42
CA MET A 1 -25.74 -15.50 13.31
C MET A 1 -25.11 -15.19 14.66
N ALA A 2 -23.81 -15.48 14.83
CA ALA A 2 -23.04 -15.07 16.01
C ALA A 2 -23.11 -13.53 16.18
N SER A 3 -23.10 -13.06 17.43
CA SER A 3 -23.09 -11.62 17.68
C SER A 3 -21.74 -11.01 17.31
N SER A 4 -21.68 -9.71 17.00
CA SER A 4 -20.40 -9.03 16.72
C SER A 4 -19.40 -9.10 17.87
N ARG A 5 -19.87 -9.27 19.11
CA ARG A 5 -19.01 -9.52 20.29
C ARG A 5 -18.38 -10.91 20.26
N GLN A 6 -19.15 -11.91 19.85
CA GLN A 6 -18.69 -13.29 19.79
C GLN A 6 -17.68 -13.48 18.66
N LEU A 7 -17.96 -12.94 17.47
CA LEU A 7 -17.01 -12.97 16.34
C LEU A 7 -15.69 -12.26 16.69
N ALA A 8 -15.77 -11.10 17.34
CA ALA A 8 -14.59 -10.38 17.80
C ALA A 8 -13.71 -11.21 18.74
N ALA A 9 -14.33 -11.94 19.68
CA ALA A 9 -13.62 -12.83 20.60
C ALA A 9 -12.99 -14.03 19.90
N GLU A 10 -13.72 -14.67 18.98
CA GLU A 10 -13.23 -15.84 18.22
C GLU A 10 -12.06 -15.49 17.29
N CYS A 11 -12.08 -14.30 16.68
CA CYS A 11 -11.04 -13.84 15.76
C CYS A 11 -9.92 -13.01 16.43
N GLY A 12 -10.02 -12.70 17.72
CA GLY A 12 -9.03 -11.89 18.44
C GLY A 12 -8.95 -10.42 17.96
N VAL A 13 -10.06 -9.87 17.46
CA VAL A 13 -10.12 -8.50 16.90
C VAL A 13 -11.00 -7.58 17.76
N SER A 14 -10.90 -6.26 17.53
CA SER A 14 -11.78 -5.31 18.22
C SER A 14 -13.24 -5.48 17.80
N ARG A 15 -14.18 -5.12 18.68
CA ARG A 15 -15.62 -5.13 18.35
C ARG A 15 -15.94 -4.22 17.17
N THR A 16 -15.27 -3.07 17.05
CA THR A 16 -15.46 -2.15 15.92
C THR A 16 -15.10 -2.82 14.62
N THR A 17 -13.95 -3.51 14.56
CA THR A 17 -13.52 -4.28 13.39
C THR A 17 -14.54 -5.35 12.98
N ALA A 18 -15.11 -6.08 13.94
CA ALA A 18 -16.13 -7.08 13.66
C ALA A 18 -17.45 -6.46 13.14
N VAL A 19 -17.81 -5.25 13.62
CA VAL A 19 -18.99 -4.51 13.12
C VAL A 19 -18.77 -4.02 11.70
N GLU A 20 -17.62 -3.42 11.41
CA GLU A 20 -17.24 -2.96 10.06
C GLU A 20 -17.24 -4.12 9.06
N ALA A 21 -16.69 -5.27 9.44
CA ALA A 21 -16.72 -6.47 8.60
C ALA A 21 -18.15 -6.92 8.27
N TYR A 22 -19.07 -6.90 9.24
CA TYR A 22 -20.48 -7.21 8.97
C TYR A 22 -21.16 -6.17 8.08
N GLN A 23 -20.87 -4.89 8.26
CA GLN A 23 -21.41 -3.83 7.41
C GLN A 23 -20.93 -3.99 5.96
N GLN A 24 -19.67 -4.38 5.77
CA GLN A 24 -19.10 -4.66 4.46
C GLN A 24 -19.80 -5.85 3.78
N LEU A 25 -20.00 -6.96 4.50
CA LEU A 25 -20.69 -8.15 3.97
C LEU A 25 -22.16 -7.84 3.60
N VAL A 26 -22.82 -6.94 4.34
CA VAL A 26 -24.16 -6.44 4.00
C VAL A 26 -24.11 -5.58 2.73
N ALA A 27 -23.14 -4.67 2.61
CA ALA A 27 -22.98 -3.81 1.45
C ALA A 27 -22.68 -4.59 0.15
N GLU A 28 -21.88 -5.66 0.28
CA GLU A 28 -21.57 -6.58 -0.81
C GLU A 28 -22.75 -7.49 -1.18
N GLY A 29 -23.73 -7.63 -0.28
CA GLY A 29 -24.95 -8.43 -0.51
C GLY A 29 -24.82 -9.89 -0.08
N TYR A 30 -23.74 -10.26 0.62
CA TYR A 30 -23.63 -11.57 1.24
C TYR A 30 -24.62 -11.73 2.39
N PHE A 31 -24.84 -10.66 3.15
CA PHE A 31 -25.78 -10.62 4.26
C PHE A 31 -26.94 -9.65 4.02
N VAL A 32 -28.10 -9.97 4.59
CA VAL A 32 -29.31 -9.16 4.55
C VAL A 32 -29.71 -8.79 5.97
N THR A 33 -29.91 -7.50 6.22
CA THR A 33 -30.45 -7.02 7.49
C THR A 33 -31.97 -7.00 7.44
N ARG A 34 -32.62 -7.72 8.37
CA ARG A 34 -34.07 -7.63 8.57
C ARG A 34 -34.35 -6.76 9.80
N PRO A 35 -35.09 -5.64 9.66
CA PRO A 35 -35.41 -4.76 10.78
C PRO A 35 -36.04 -5.54 11.94
N GLY A 36 -35.51 -5.39 13.16
CA GLY A 36 -35.99 -6.08 14.35
C GLY A 36 -35.60 -7.56 14.50
N ALA A 37 -35.08 -8.21 13.44
CA ALA A 37 -34.74 -9.64 13.45
C ALA A 37 -33.23 -9.93 13.34
N GLY A 38 -32.42 -8.94 12.98
CA GLY A 38 -30.96 -9.05 12.92
C GLY A 38 -30.40 -9.28 11.51
N VAL A 39 -29.18 -9.81 11.43
CA VAL A 39 -28.43 -10.04 10.19
C VAL A 39 -28.49 -11.52 9.80
N PHE A 40 -28.87 -11.80 8.56
CA PHE A 40 -29.02 -13.15 8.00
C PHE A 40 -28.15 -13.31 6.76
N VAL A 41 -27.76 -14.54 6.44
CA VAL A 41 -27.07 -14.85 5.18
C VAL A 41 -28.07 -14.76 4.02
N ALA A 42 -27.66 -14.15 2.90
CA ALA A 42 -28.49 -14.08 1.70
C ALA A 42 -28.77 -15.48 1.14
N GLU A 43 -30.00 -15.73 0.67
CA GLU A 43 -30.43 -17.03 0.12
C GLU A 43 -29.76 -17.35 -1.21
N GLN A 44 -29.45 -16.33 -2.01
CA GLN A 44 -28.59 -16.44 -3.17
C GLN A 44 -27.36 -15.54 -2.98
N PRO A 45 -26.14 -16.07 -3.16
CA PRO A 45 -24.96 -15.23 -3.17
C PRO A 45 -25.04 -14.26 -4.35
N PRO A 46 -24.62 -13.00 -4.17
CA PRO A 46 -24.55 -12.05 -5.26
C PRO A 46 -23.66 -12.58 -6.39
N ASN A 47 -24.03 -12.32 -7.63
CA ASN A 47 -23.25 -12.74 -8.79
C ASN A 47 -21.83 -12.15 -8.71
N GLU A 48 -20.81 -12.93 -9.06
CA GLU A 48 -19.41 -12.49 -9.04
C GLU A 48 -19.19 -11.21 -9.84
N PHE A 49 -19.95 -11.00 -10.92
CA PHE A 49 -19.91 -9.77 -11.71
C PHE A 49 -20.38 -8.55 -10.92
N ASP A 50 -21.47 -8.68 -10.15
CA ASP A 50 -22.01 -7.60 -9.32
C ASP A 50 -21.09 -7.30 -8.14
N LEU A 51 -20.48 -8.33 -7.55
CA LEU A 51 -19.45 -8.19 -6.51
C LEU A 51 -18.22 -7.45 -7.01
N ARG A 52 -17.72 -7.78 -8.21
CA ARG A 52 -16.59 -7.07 -8.83
C ARG A 52 -16.94 -5.62 -9.17
N ALA A 53 -18.18 -5.35 -9.58
CA ALA A 53 -18.64 -3.99 -9.85
C ALA A 53 -18.73 -3.16 -8.55
N ARG A 54 -19.33 -3.72 -7.50
CA ARG A 54 -19.47 -3.06 -6.18
C ARG A 54 -18.13 -2.87 -5.47
N SER A 55 -17.26 -3.87 -5.48
CA SER A 55 -15.91 -3.75 -4.90
C SER A 55 -15.08 -2.68 -5.62
N ARG A 56 -15.18 -2.56 -6.95
CA ARG A 56 -14.56 -1.43 -7.68
C ARG A 56 -15.17 -0.08 -7.31
N GLN A 57 -16.47 -0.02 -7.06
CA GLN A 57 -17.15 1.21 -6.66
C GLN A 57 -16.73 1.66 -5.25
N VAL A 58 -16.67 0.73 -4.30
CA VAL A 58 -16.15 0.97 -2.94
C VAL A 58 -14.67 1.35 -3.00
N ALA A 59 -13.86 0.62 -3.77
CA ALA A 59 -12.45 0.96 -3.95
C ALA A 59 -12.27 2.38 -4.51
N ARG A 60 -13.07 2.79 -5.50
CA ARG A 60 -13.07 4.16 -6.04
C ARG A 60 -13.49 5.21 -5.02
N ALA A 61 -14.48 4.93 -4.18
CA ALA A 61 -14.89 5.83 -3.11
C ALA A 61 -13.85 5.92 -1.98
N CYS A 62 -13.05 4.87 -1.80
CA CYS A 62 -11.97 4.80 -0.81
C CYS A 62 -10.61 5.24 -1.37
N VAL A 63 -10.50 5.62 -2.65
CA VAL A 63 -9.28 6.26 -3.16
C VAL A 63 -9.19 7.61 -2.45
N PRO A 64 -8.18 7.83 -1.59
CA PRO A 64 -7.99 9.13 -0.99
C PRO A 64 -7.79 10.12 -2.13
N ASP A 65 -8.46 11.27 -2.05
CA ASP A 65 -8.19 12.36 -2.97
C ASP A 65 -6.77 12.88 -2.70
N ILE A 66 -5.79 12.26 -3.36
CA ILE A 66 -4.37 12.57 -3.20
C ILE A 66 -4.04 13.99 -3.65
N SER A 67 -4.94 14.67 -4.38
CA SER A 67 -4.78 16.08 -4.70
C SER A 67 -4.88 16.98 -3.47
N ARG A 68 -5.52 16.50 -2.39
CA ARG A 68 -5.61 17.16 -1.09
C ARG A 68 -4.47 16.81 -0.14
N LEU A 69 -3.68 15.78 -0.44
CA LEU A 69 -2.45 15.52 0.30
C LEU A 69 -1.45 16.61 -0.10
N ASP A 70 -1.18 17.54 0.81
CA ASP A 70 -0.04 18.43 0.63
C ASP A 70 1.24 17.62 0.79
N MET A 71 1.71 17.04 -0.32
CA MET A 71 2.95 16.28 -0.40
C MET A 71 4.18 17.13 -0.07
N ARG A 72 4.04 18.46 0.07
CA ARG A 72 5.10 19.37 0.54
C ARG A 72 5.11 19.50 2.06
N ASN A 73 4.02 19.14 2.74
CA ASN A 73 3.97 19.09 4.19
C ASN A 73 4.58 17.79 4.71
N TYR A 74 5.91 17.79 4.73
CA TYR A 74 6.76 16.75 5.34
C TYR A 74 6.54 16.53 6.85
N LEU A 75 5.62 17.29 7.45
CA LEU A 75 5.32 17.29 8.89
C LEU A 75 4.15 16.38 9.27
N LEU A 76 3.45 15.76 8.30
CA LEU A 76 2.37 14.81 8.57
C LEU A 76 2.97 13.44 8.94
N PRO A 77 2.80 12.96 10.19
CA PRO A 77 3.21 11.61 10.54
C PRO A 77 2.43 10.58 9.69
N LEU A 78 3.13 9.60 9.13
CA LEU A 78 2.57 8.50 8.33
C LEU A 78 1.97 8.90 6.97
N ALA A 79 2.45 9.98 6.34
CA ALA A 79 2.07 10.31 4.97
C ALA A 79 2.43 9.14 4.02
N PRO A 80 1.45 8.54 3.30
CA PRO A 80 1.71 7.42 2.41
C PRO A 80 2.66 7.84 1.28
N GLY A 81 3.66 7.00 1.01
CA GLY A 81 4.64 7.25 -0.06
C GLY A 81 5.80 8.18 0.34
N MET A 82 5.90 8.61 1.61
CA MET A 82 7.03 9.39 2.08
C MET A 82 8.09 8.50 2.74
N PRO A 83 9.29 8.35 2.13
CA PRO A 83 10.41 7.67 2.77
C PRO A 83 10.99 8.52 3.92
N ALA A 84 11.89 7.94 4.72
CA ALA A 84 12.64 8.67 5.76
C ALA A 84 13.68 9.63 5.14
N ILE A 85 13.21 10.73 4.55
CA ILE A 85 14.03 11.74 3.85
C ILE A 85 15.05 12.39 4.81
N ASP A 86 14.69 12.52 6.08
CA ASP A 86 15.53 12.99 7.18
C ASP A 86 16.75 12.08 7.45
N GLN A 87 16.66 10.80 7.10
CA GLN A 87 17.72 9.82 7.26
C GLN A 87 18.60 9.65 6.00
N PHE A 88 18.39 10.48 4.97
CA PHE A 88 19.18 10.38 3.76
C PHE A 88 20.68 10.67 4.04
N PRO A 89 21.61 9.79 3.63
CA PRO A 89 23.02 9.89 4.03
C PRO A 89 23.80 10.87 3.14
N TRP A 90 23.54 12.18 3.29
CA TRP A 90 24.10 13.25 2.48
C TRP A 90 25.64 13.21 2.37
N SER A 91 26.34 12.94 3.46
CA SER A 91 27.81 12.91 3.49
C SER A 91 28.39 11.75 2.67
N THR A 92 27.80 10.57 2.79
CA THR A 92 28.19 9.39 1.99
C THR A 92 27.88 9.59 0.53
N TRP A 93 26.70 10.13 0.21
CA TRP A 93 26.30 10.46 -1.15
C TRP A 93 27.31 11.42 -1.80
N ALA A 94 27.56 12.57 -1.17
CA ALA A 94 28.48 13.58 -1.68
C ALA A 94 29.91 13.04 -1.90
N ARG A 95 30.40 12.20 -0.97
CA ARG A 95 31.71 11.56 -1.09
C ARG A 95 31.79 10.65 -2.31
N LEU A 96 30.81 9.76 -2.50
CA LEU A 96 30.78 8.83 -3.64
C LEU A 96 30.62 9.57 -4.97
N THR A 97 29.73 10.56 -5.04
CA THR A 97 29.56 11.38 -6.25
C THR A 97 30.85 12.09 -6.62
N ASN A 98 31.52 12.73 -5.66
CA ASN A 98 32.80 13.41 -5.91
C ASN A 98 33.90 12.45 -6.36
N GLN A 99 33.94 11.23 -5.81
CA GLN A 99 34.90 10.21 -6.23
C GLN A 99 34.66 9.82 -7.69
N ILE A 100 33.42 9.50 -8.07
CA ILE A 100 33.07 9.10 -9.44
C ILE A 100 33.35 10.23 -10.44
N CYS A 101 33.02 11.49 -10.09
CA CYS A 101 33.31 12.64 -10.94
C CYS A 101 34.82 12.84 -11.18
N ARG A 102 35.68 12.48 -10.23
CA ARG A 102 37.14 12.57 -10.39
C ARG A 102 37.70 11.53 -11.34
N GLU A 103 37.06 10.37 -11.46
CA GLU A 103 37.44 9.31 -12.40
C GLU A 103 37.15 9.70 -13.86
N ARG A 104 36.38 10.78 -14.08
CA ARG A 104 36.04 11.36 -15.40
C ARG A 104 35.61 10.32 -16.44
N PRO A 105 34.67 9.43 -16.14
CA PRO A 105 34.30 8.40 -17.09
C PRO A 105 33.52 9.06 -18.24
N LEU A 106 33.85 8.72 -19.48
CA LEU A 106 33.32 9.40 -20.69
C LEU A 106 31.79 9.30 -20.81
N ASN A 107 31.21 8.22 -20.30
CA ASN A 107 29.76 7.98 -20.19
C ASN A 107 29.05 8.86 -19.15
N ALA A 108 29.77 9.54 -18.23
CA ALA A 108 29.15 10.43 -17.25
C ALA A 108 28.82 11.82 -17.82
N ILE A 109 29.43 12.19 -18.95
CA ILE A 109 29.21 13.50 -19.62
C ILE A 109 28.54 13.30 -20.98
N GLY A 110 28.73 12.13 -21.61
CA GLY A 110 28.04 11.74 -22.84
C GLY A 110 26.73 11.00 -22.60
N TYR A 111 26.12 10.52 -23.68
CA TYR A 111 25.03 9.55 -23.59
C TYR A 111 25.61 8.19 -23.19
N GLY A 112 25.17 7.67 -22.04
CA GLY A 112 25.47 6.30 -21.63
C GLY A 112 24.57 5.28 -22.35
N GLU A 113 24.61 4.04 -21.88
CA GLU A 113 23.74 2.98 -22.38
C GLU A 113 22.25 3.34 -22.23
N PRO A 114 21.40 3.16 -23.26
CA PRO A 114 19.98 3.51 -23.20
C PRO A 114 19.19 2.77 -22.10
N GLN A 115 19.68 1.59 -21.72
CA GLN A 115 19.11 0.76 -20.67
C GLN A 115 19.68 1.08 -19.27
N GLY A 116 20.56 2.08 -19.19
CA GLY A 116 21.36 2.37 -18.01
C GLY A 116 22.62 1.50 -17.91
N GLU A 117 23.47 1.81 -16.94
CA GLU A 117 24.72 1.09 -16.71
C GLU A 117 24.47 -0.35 -16.25
N VAL A 118 24.94 -1.34 -17.03
CA VAL A 118 24.76 -2.78 -16.75
C VAL A 118 25.34 -3.20 -15.40
N VAL A 119 26.38 -2.49 -14.93
CA VAL A 119 27.01 -2.76 -13.63
C VAL A 119 26.05 -2.47 -12.48
N LEU A 120 25.19 -1.45 -12.59
CA LEU A 120 24.33 -0.99 -11.50
C LEU A 120 23.29 -2.05 -11.08
N PRO A 121 22.46 -2.63 -11.97
CA PRO A 121 21.52 -3.69 -11.61
C PRO A 121 22.21 -4.90 -10.98
N ARG A 122 23.40 -5.29 -11.49
CA ARG A 122 24.17 -6.40 -10.94
C ARG A 122 24.63 -6.10 -9.52
N THR A 123 25.19 -4.92 -9.27
CA THR A 123 25.62 -4.51 -7.93
C THR A 123 24.44 -4.44 -6.95
N ILE A 124 23.29 -3.92 -7.38
CA ILE A 124 22.08 -3.90 -6.55
C ILE A 124 21.62 -5.33 -6.21
N ALA A 125 21.57 -6.23 -7.20
CA ALA A 125 21.20 -7.63 -6.97
C ALA A 125 22.15 -8.32 -5.98
N THR A 126 23.47 -8.13 -6.13
CA THR A 126 24.46 -8.64 -5.19
C THR A 126 24.29 -8.05 -3.79
N PHE A 127 24.07 -6.73 -3.68
CA PHE A 127 23.84 -6.08 -2.40
C PHE A 127 22.61 -6.63 -1.69
N LEU A 128 21.49 -6.77 -2.41
CA LEU A 128 20.26 -7.32 -1.85
C LEU A 128 20.44 -8.77 -1.39
N PHE A 129 21.08 -9.61 -2.21
CA PHE A 129 21.39 -11.00 -1.86
C PHE A 129 22.24 -11.13 -0.58
N LEU A 130 23.20 -10.23 -0.39
CA LEU A 130 24.10 -10.28 0.76
C LEU A 130 23.50 -9.68 2.05
N ASN A 131 22.56 -8.74 1.94
CA ASN A 131 22.04 -7.98 3.09
C ASN A 131 20.61 -8.37 3.50
N PHE A 132 19.87 -9.09 2.65
CA PHE A 132 18.49 -9.52 2.90
C PHE A 132 18.28 -10.98 2.46
N PRO A 133 18.75 -11.96 3.26
CA PRO A 133 18.56 -13.39 2.99
C PRO A 133 17.12 -13.87 3.21
#